data_AF-W9R9J5-F1
#
_entry.id   AF-W9R9J5-F1
#
_cell.length_a   1.000
_cell.length_b   1.000
_cell.length_c   1.000
_cell.angle_alpha   90.00
_cell.angle_beta   90.00
_cell.angle_gamma   90.00
#
_symmetry.space_group_name_H-M   'P 1'
#
loop_
_entity.id
_entity.type
_entity.pdbx_description
1 polymer ?
#
loop_
_entity_poly.entity_id
_entity_poly.type
_entity_poly.pdbx_seq_one_letter_code
_entity_poly.pdbx_strand_id
1 'polypeptide(L)'
;MPLGRRSACTIMAESDSSTNAGKKLIQIDISSDTVCPWCFVGKKNLDKAIAASKDQYDFEIRWHPYQLNPNSPKAGVDKREYYYEKFGPQSARMEARMSEVFKKIGLEYSLSGLTGNTLDSHRLIYFAGKQGPDKQHNVVEELCIGYFTEAKYIGDWKFLVECATKAGVEGAAEFLLDPNNGVTEVKEELEKYSANLAGVPFYLERVHNINKDSLTAYEKNRAEWGGCWGFDEA
;
A
#
# COMPACT_ATOMS: atom_id res chain seq x y z
N MET A 1 33.88 62.46 36.34
CA MET A 1 33.51 61.03 36.17
C MET A 1 32.01 60.96 35.95
N PRO A 2 31.45 60.16 35.03
CA PRO A 2 31.95 59.57 33.77
C PRO A 2 31.33 60.27 32.52
N LEU A 3 32.01 60.40 31.37
CA LEU A 3 32.00 59.50 30.18
C LEU A 3 30.56 59.13 29.76
N GLY A 4 30.04 59.46 28.58
CA GLY A 4 30.62 59.41 27.24
C GLY A 4 29.63 58.62 26.35
N ARG A 5 29.22 59.22 25.23
CA ARG A 5 28.26 58.69 24.25
C ARG A 5 28.51 57.22 23.87
N ARG A 6 27.42 56.47 23.62
CA ARG A 6 27.31 55.49 22.52
C ARG A 6 25.83 55.21 22.21
N SER A 7 25.45 55.47 20.96
CA SER A 7 24.20 55.01 20.35
C SER A 7 24.07 53.50 20.51
N ALA A 8 22.90 53.04 20.93
CA ALA A 8 22.45 51.70 20.63
C ALA A 8 21.21 51.84 19.75
N CYS A 9 21.41 51.58 18.46
CA CYS A 9 20.37 51.40 17.47
C CYS A 9 19.43 50.30 17.98
N THR A 10 18.14 50.61 18.14
CA THR A 10 17.10 49.60 18.35
C THR A 10 17.00 48.79 17.06
N ILE A 11 17.70 47.65 17.01
CA ILE A 11 17.42 46.63 16.01
C ILE A 11 16.11 45.98 16.46
N MET A 12 15.01 46.37 15.84
CA MET A 12 13.83 45.51 15.78
C MET A 12 14.28 44.24 15.06
N ALA A 13 14.30 43.12 15.79
CA ALA A 13 14.37 41.82 15.15
C ALA A 13 13.01 41.59 14.47
N GLU A 14 12.92 41.99 13.20
CA GLU A 14 11.95 41.44 12.28
C GLU A 14 12.17 39.93 12.24
N SER A 15 11.30 39.18 12.90
CA SER A 15 11.21 37.74 12.75
C SER A 15 10.45 37.44 11.46
N ASP A 16 11.10 37.66 10.33
CA ASP A 16 10.68 37.08 9.06
C ASP A 16 11.72 36.06 8.61
N SER A 17 11.42 34.79 8.86
CA SER A 17 11.93 33.72 8.00
C SER A 17 10.91 32.58 7.96
N SER A 18 9.74 32.87 7.40
CA SER A 18 8.92 31.84 6.75
C SER A 18 9.68 31.27 5.55
N THR A 19 10.65 30.39 5.79
CA THR A 19 11.13 29.48 4.74
C THR A 19 10.07 28.42 4.58
N ASN A 20 9.13 28.65 3.67
CA ASN A 20 8.24 27.63 3.16
C ASN A 20 9.06 26.67 2.28
N ALA A 21 9.95 25.89 2.90
CA ALA A 21 10.47 24.69 2.27
C ALA A 21 9.31 23.69 2.30
N GLY A 22 8.64 23.51 1.16
CA GLY A 22 7.54 22.56 1.02
C GLY A 22 7.93 21.19 1.58
N LYS A 23 6.94 20.43 2.07
CA LYS A 23 7.17 19.10 2.63
C LYS A 23 7.93 18.23 1.62
N LYS A 24 8.80 17.37 2.15
CA LYS A 24 9.59 16.46 1.31
C LYS A 24 8.69 15.38 0.74
N LEU A 25 8.85 15.07 -0.54
CA LEU A 25 8.08 14.02 -1.20
C LEU A 25 8.79 12.67 -1.05
N ILE A 26 8.11 11.72 -0.40
CA ILE A 26 8.51 10.31 -0.34
C ILE A 26 7.63 9.56 -1.34
N GLN A 27 8.26 9.03 -2.38
CA GLN A 27 7.62 8.10 -3.28
C GLN A 27 7.82 6.67 -2.78
N ILE A 28 6.75 5.89 -2.73
CA ILE A 28 6.78 4.49 -2.30
C ILE A 28 6.13 3.62 -3.37
N ASP A 29 6.94 2.81 -4.05
CA ASP A 29 6.45 1.75 -4.94
C ASP A 29 6.26 0.46 -4.15
N ILE A 30 5.10 -0.17 -4.28
CA ILE A 30 4.71 -1.34 -3.49
C ILE A 30 4.33 -2.47 -4.44
N SER A 31 5.12 -3.52 -4.50
CA SER A 31 4.73 -4.76 -5.17
C SER A 31 3.88 -5.60 -4.20
N SER A 32 2.67 -5.95 -4.62
CA SER A 32 1.65 -6.55 -3.76
C SER A 32 0.78 -7.53 -4.52
N ASP A 33 0.20 -8.52 -3.83
CA ASP A 33 -0.86 -9.37 -4.37
C ASP A 33 -2.14 -9.23 -3.54
N THR A 34 -3.27 -9.12 -4.22
CA THR A 34 -4.59 -8.87 -3.61
C THR A 34 -5.11 -10.00 -2.72
N VAL A 35 -4.51 -11.19 -2.85
CA VAL A 35 -4.81 -12.37 -2.01
C VAL A 35 -3.75 -12.65 -0.95
N CYS A 36 -2.74 -11.79 -0.80
CA CYS A 36 -1.72 -11.89 0.24
C CYS A 36 -2.15 -11.15 1.52
N PRO A 37 -2.41 -11.84 2.65
CA PRO A 37 -2.90 -11.18 3.85
C PRO A 37 -1.86 -10.24 4.48
N TRP A 38 -0.57 -10.55 4.33
CA TRP A 38 0.52 -9.68 4.80
C TRP A 38 0.63 -8.38 3.99
N CYS A 39 0.23 -8.38 2.71
CA CYS A 39 0.16 -7.14 1.94
C CYS A 39 -0.88 -6.19 2.51
N PHE A 40 -2.03 -6.71 2.96
CA PHE A 40 -3.06 -5.87 3.57
C PHE A 40 -2.67 -5.36 4.96
N VAL A 41 -2.06 -6.21 5.79
CA VAL A 41 -1.49 -5.79 7.08
C VAL A 41 -0.43 -4.70 6.87
N GLY A 42 0.46 -4.90 5.90
CA GLY A 42 1.48 -3.92 5.49
C GLY A 42 0.86 -2.59 5.05
N LYS A 43 -0.21 -2.62 4.25
CA LYS A 43 -0.99 -1.43 3.90
C LYS A 43 -1.51 -0.70 5.14
N LYS A 44 -2.14 -1.41 6.08
CA LYS A 44 -2.68 -0.76 7.30
C LYS A 44 -1.60 -0.13 8.17
N ASN A 45 -0.41 -0.70 8.18
CA ASN A 45 0.73 -0.14 8.88
C ASN A 45 1.30 1.08 8.11
N LEU A 46 1.39 1.02 6.78
CA LEU A 46 1.74 2.15 5.92
C LEU A 46 0.82 3.35 6.18
N ASP A 47 -0.49 3.13 6.19
CA ASP A 47 -1.49 4.19 6.40
C ASP A 47 -1.31 4.87 7.76
N LYS A 48 -1.03 4.09 8.81
CA LYS A 48 -0.70 4.62 10.14
C LYS A 48 0.59 5.44 10.13
N ALA A 49 1.64 4.95 9.46
CA ALA A 49 2.92 5.66 9.37
C ALA A 49 2.79 6.98 8.60
N ILE A 50 2.06 7.00 7.49
CA ILE A 50 1.75 8.22 6.73
C ILE A 50 0.98 9.20 7.60
N ALA A 51 -0.09 8.74 8.27
CA ALA A 51 -0.91 9.61 9.12
C ALA A 51 -0.09 10.25 10.25
N ALA A 52 0.86 9.51 10.84
CA ALA A 52 1.74 10.00 11.90
C ALA A 52 2.82 10.99 11.42
N SER A 53 3.13 11.00 10.12
CA SER A 53 4.25 11.78 9.55
C SER A 53 3.82 12.82 8.51
N LYS A 54 2.52 12.96 8.24
CA LYS A 54 1.92 13.85 7.24
C LYS A 54 2.30 15.32 7.39
N ASP A 55 2.68 15.78 8.57
CA ASP A 55 3.07 17.18 8.80
C ASP A 55 4.50 17.47 8.32
N GLN A 56 5.30 16.42 8.13
CA GLN A 56 6.72 16.51 7.75
C GLN A 56 6.97 16.11 6.29
N TYR A 57 6.15 15.19 5.76
CA TYR A 57 6.35 14.61 4.44
C TYR A 57 5.05 14.58 3.64
N ASP A 58 5.19 14.74 2.33
CA ASP A 58 4.18 14.37 1.36
C ASP A 58 4.50 12.96 0.84
N PHE A 59 3.46 12.19 0.51
CA PHE A 59 3.62 10.80 0.07
C PHE A 59 2.99 10.61 -1.30
N GLU A 60 3.70 9.90 -2.17
CA GLU A 60 3.16 9.40 -3.43
C GLU A 60 3.31 7.88 -3.45
N ILE A 61 2.18 7.18 -3.33
CA ILE A 61 2.15 5.72 -3.25
C ILE A 61 1.76 5.15 -4.60
N ARG A 62 2.49 4.16 -5.08
CA ARG A 62 2.19 3.44 -6.31
C ARG A 62 2.14 1.94 -6.04
N TRP A 63 1.05 1.31 -6.41
CA TRP A 63 0.86 -0.12 -6.28
C TRP A 63 1.19 -0.82 -7.59
N HIS A 64 2.04 -1.84 -7.50
CA HIS A 64 2.48 -2.65 -8.63
C HIS A 64 2.05 -4.11 -8.42
N PRO A 65 1.70 -4.81 -9.52
CA PRO A 65 1.19 -6.16 -9.45
C PRO A 65 2.27 -7.16 -9.05
N TYR A 66 1.86 -8.14 -8.24
CA TYR A 66 2.54 -9.40 -8.02
C TYR A 66 1.49 -10.52 -8.04
N GLN A 67 1.81 -11.70 -8.58
CA GLN A 67 0.91 -12.85 -8.51
C GLN A 67 1.58 -14.01 -7.78
N LEU A 68 1.09 -14.32 -6.58
CA LEU A 68 1.52 -15.49 -5.80
C LEU A 68 1.26 -16.80 -6.53
N ASN A 69 0.19 -16.86 -7.33
CA ASN A 69 -0.11 -18.01 -8.17
C ASN A 69 -0.83 -17.57 -9.47
N PRO A 70 -0.08 -17.21 -10.53
CA PRO A 70 -0.66 -16.77 -11.80
C PRO A 70 -1.46 -17.87 -12.52
N ASN A 71 -1.25 -19.14 -12.15
CA ASN A 71 -1.94 -20.30 -12.74
C ASN A 71 -3.24 -20.68 -12.01
N SER A 72 -3.65 -19.92 -11.00
CA SER A 72 -4.90 -20.19 -10.28
C SER A 72 -6.11 -20.14 -11.23
N PRO A 73 -7.11 -21.02 -11.08
CA PRO A 73 -8.33 -20.99 -11.90
C PRO A 73 -9.10 -19.68 -11.77
N LYS A 74 -9.65 -19.19 -12.89
CA LYS A 74 -10.54 -18.02 -12.94
C LYS A 74 -11.93 -18.27 -12.35
N ALA A 75 -12.35 -19.53 -12.27
CA ALA A 75 -13.60 -19.90 -11.60
C ALA A 75 -13.49 -19.80 -10.06
N GLY A 76 -12.27 -19.70 -9.55
CA GLY A 76 -11.98 -19.77 -8.13
C GLY A 76 -12.00 -21.20 -7.58
N VAL A 77 -11.48 -21.36 -6.37
CA VAL A 77 -11.49 -22.59 -5.58
C VAL A 77 -11.82 -22.21 -4.13
N ASP A 78 -12.29 -23.17 -3.33
CA ASP A 78 -12.53 -22.92 -1.91
C ASP A 78 -11.22 -22.49 -1.22
N LYS A 79 -11.30 -21.38 -0.48
CA LYS A 79 -10.12 -20.75 0.10
C LYS A 79 -9.53 -21.58 1.25
N ARG A 80 -10.35 -22.26 2.05
CA ARG A 80 -9.84 -23.13 3.14
C ARG A 80 -9.19 -24.38 2.58
N GLU A 81 -9.83 -25.02 1.60
CA GLU A 81 -9.27 -26.18 0.91
C GLU A 81 -7.94 -25.83 0.24
N TYR A 82 -7.88 -24.71 -0.49
CA TYR A 82 -6.64 -24.23 -1.11
C TYR A 82 -5.50 -24.03 -0.10
N TYR A 83 -5.79 -23.40 1.05
CA TYR A 83 -4.79 -23.21 2.10
C TYR A 83 -4.35 -24.54 2.72
N TYR A 84 -5.27 -25.48 2.93
CA TYR A 84 -4.95 -26.79 3.46
C TYR A 84 -4.12 -27.63 2.46
N GLU A 85 -4.43 -27.59 1.17
CA GLU A 85 -3.63 -28.26 0.14
C GLU A 85 -2.20 -27.69 0.07
N LYS A 86 -2.07 -26.37 0.18
CA LYS A 86 -0.78 -25.68 0.08
C LYS A 86 0.10 -25.85 1.33
N PHE A 87 -0.49 -25.77 2.51
CA PHE A 87 0.26 -25.70 3.77
C PHE A 87 0.05 -26.92 4.66
N GLY A 88 -0.92 -27.79 4.39
CA GLY A 88 -1.24 -28.94 5.24
C GLY A 88 -1.85 -28.55 6.59
N PRO A 89 -1.71 -29.40 7.63
CA PRO A 89 -2.32 -29.18 8.95
C PRO A 89 -1.94 -27.88 9.66
N GLN A 90 -0.80 -27.27 9.31
CA GLN A 90 -0.38 -25.98 9.87
C GLN A 90 -1.24 -24.80 9.39
N SER A 91 -2.03 -24.96 8.33
CA SER A 91 -2.96 -23.93 7.83
C SER A 91 -3.89 -23.40 8.93
N ALA A 92 -4.38 -24.26 9.83
CA ALA A 92 -5.21 -23.84 10.97
C ALA A 92 -4.46 -22.94 11.96
N ARG A 93 -3.18 -23.23 12.23
CA ARG A 93 -2.33 -22.36 13.08
C ARG A 93 -2.04 -21.03 12.39
N MET A 94 -1.84 -21.04 11.07
CA MET A 94 -1.66 -19.83 10.28
C MET A 94 -2.91 -18.95 10.28
N GLU A 95 -4.10 -19.55 10.14
CA GLU A 95 -5.39 -18.84 10.23
C GLU A 95 -5.58 -18.20 11.61
N ALA A 96 -5.31 -18.94 12.69
CA ALA A 96 -5.38 -18.41 14.05
C ALA A 96 -4.43 -17.21 14.25
N ARG A 97 -3.17 -17.34 13.80
CA ARG A 97 -2.19 -16.25 13.83
C ARG A 97 -2.68 -15.04 13.05
N MET A 98 -3.17 -15.23 11.82
CA MET A 98 -3.67 -14.13 11.01
C MET A 98 -4.89 -13.46 11.62
N SER A 99 -5.75 -14.22 12.29
CA SER A 99 -6.90 -13.67 13.01
C SER A 99 -6.46 -12.74 14.15
N GLU A 100 -5.43 -13.11 14.91
CA GLU A 100 -4.86 -12.23 15.94
C GLU A 100 -4.22 -10.97 15.35
N VAL A 101 -3.52 -11.09 14.22
CA VAL A 101 -2.92 -9.95 13.52
C VAL A 101 -3.99 -8.99 13.01
N PHE A 102 -5.05 -9.50 12.38
CA PHE A 102 -6.16 -8.68 11.88
C PHE A 102 -6.89 -7.95 13.02
N LYS A 103 -7.07 -8.60 14.17
CA LYS A 103 -7.64 -7.94 15.36
C LYS A 103 -6.82 -6.74 15.83
N LYS A 104 -5.49 -6.82 15.77
CA LYS A 104 -4.59 -5.69 16.11
C LYS A 104 -4.72 -4.50 15.16
N ILE A 105 -5.20 -4.73 13.93
CA ILE A 105 -5.51 -3.67 12.96
C ILE A 105 -7.02 -3.34 12.90
N GLY A 106 -7.81 -3.86 13.84
CA GLY A 106 -9.24 -3.54 14.00
C GLY A 106 -10.17 -4.26 13.01
N LEU A 107 -9.73 -5.38 12.44
CA LEU A 107 -10.49 -6.15 11.46
C LEU A 107 -10.67 -7.61 11.90
N GLU A 108 -11.72 -8.27 11.43
CA GLU A 108 -11.90 -9.71 11.58
C GLU A 108 -11.40 -10.42 10.32
N TYR A 109 -10.57 -11.45 10.49
CA TYR A 109 -10.03 -12.24 9.38
C TYR A 109 -10.95 -13.41 9.04
N SER A 110 -11.14 -13.66 7.74
CA SER A 110 -11.98 -14.73 7.23
C SER A 110 -11.27 -15.48 6.09
N LEU A 111 -11.07 -16.79 6.28
CA LEU A 111 -10.73 -17.71 5.20
C LEU A 111 -11.95 -18.26 4.46
N SER A 112 -13.14 -17.69 4.65
CA SER A 112 -14.33 -18.12 3.92
C SER A 112 -14.33 -17.62 2.47
N GLY A 113 -15.16 -18.25 1.64
CA GLY A 113 -15.34 -17.87 0.24
C GLY A 113 -14.28 -18.45 -0.68
N LEU A 114 -14.16 -17.86 -1.87
CA LEU A 114 -13.28 -18.36 -2.91
C LEU A 114 -11.95 -17.59 -2.97
N THR A 115 -10.90 -18.27 -3.41
CA THR A 115 -9.63 -17.68 -3.86
C THR A 115 -9.36 -18.07 -5.31
N GLY A 116 -8.49 -17.36 -6.01
CA GLY A 116 -8.19 -17.68 -7.41
C GLY A 116 -7.27 -16.68 -8.08
N ASN A 117 -7.41 -16.58 -9.40
CA ASN A 117 -6.57 -15.70 -10.21
C ASN A 117 -6.74 -14.22 -9.84
N THR A 118 -5.64 -13.49 -9.70
CA THR A 118 -5.65 -12.07 -9.32
C THR A 118 -5.40 -11.11 -10.48
N LEU A 119 -5.39 -11.61 -11.73
CA LEU A 119 -5.14 -10.75 -12.89
C LEU A 119 -6.20 -9.64 -13.00
N ASP A 120 -7.47 -9.97 -12.80
CA ASP A 120 -8.56 -9.00 -12.96
C ASP A 120 -8.58 -7.93 -11.86
N SER A 121 -8.19 -8.28 -10.63
CA SER A 121 -8.01 -7.30 -9.56
C SER A 121 -6.79 -6.41 -9.81
N HIS A 122 -5.69 -6.95 -10.35
CA HIS A 122 -4.53 -6.16 -10.76
C HIS A 122 -4.83 -5.24 -11.95
N ARG A 123 -5.62 -5.69 -12.93
CA ARG A 123 -6.11 -4.85 -14.02
C ARG A 123 -6.93 -3.67 -13.50
N LEU A 124 -7.76 -3.90 -12.47
CA LEU A 124 -8.52 -2.84 -11.81
C LEU A 124 -7.61 -1.84 -11.08
N ILE A 125 -6.62 -2.33 -10.32
CA ILE A 125 -5.65 -1.47 -9.61
C ILE A 125 -4.86 -0.61 -10.59
N TYR A 126 -4.40 -1.20 -11.70
CA TYR A 126 -3.74 -0.47 -12.78
C TYR A 126 -4.65 0.62 -13.37
N PHE A 127 -5.91 0.28 -13.68
CA PHE A 127 -6.88 1.24 -14.21
C PHE A 127 -7.20 2.37 -13.24
N ALA A 128 -7.31 2.06 -11.94
CA ALA A 128 -7.49 3.06 -10.88
C ALA A 128 -6.29 4.02 -10.81
N GLY A 129 -5.06 3.50 -10.98
CA GLY A 129 -3.84 4.30 -11.05
C GLY A 129 -3.84 5.35 -12.17
N LYS A 130 -4.46 5.05 -13.32
CA LYS A 130 -4.63 6.05 -14.41
C LYS A 130 -5.50 7.24 -14.00
N GLN A 131 -6.34 7.09 -12.98
CA GLN A 131 -7.22 8.14 -12.48
C GLN A 131 -6.70 8.84 -11.22
N GLY A 132 -5.58 8.38 -10.64
CA GLY A 132 -4.91 9.02 -9.53
C GLY A 132 -4.37 8.03 -8.48
N PRO A 133 -3.23 8.35 -7.83
CA PRO A 133 -2.66 7.52 -6.76
C PRO A 133 -3.63 7.23 -5.61
N ASP A 134 -4.44 8.20 -5.20
CA ASP A 134 -5.40 8.03 -4.11
C ASP A 134 -6.49 7.01 -4.47
N LYS A 135 -6.99 7.05 -5.71
CA LYS A 135 -7.98 6.06 -6.19
C LYS A 135 -7.37 4.66 -6.27
N GLN A 136 -6.13 4.54 -6.74
CA GLN A 136 -5.41 3.27 -6.74
C GLN A 136 -5.28 2.70 -5.32
N HIS A 137 -4.84 3.55 -4.39
CA HIS A 137 -4.65 3.17 -3.00
C HIS A 137 -5.97 2.77 -2.31
N ASN A 138 -7.07 3.47 -2.62
CA ASN A 138 -8.40 3.15 -2.10
C ASN A 138 -8.98 1.87 -2.71
N VAL A 139 -8.76 1.58 -4.00
CA VAL A 139 -9.20 0.30 -4.59
C VAL A 139 -8.52 -0.88 -3.92
N VAL A 140 -7.22 -0.80 -3.61
CA VAL A 140 -6.51 -1.86 -2.88
C VAL A 140 -7.14 -2.11 -1.51
N GLU A 141 -7.51 -1.04 -0.79
CA GLU A 141 -8.23 -1.15 0.48
C GLU A 141 -9.55 -1.92 0.32
N GLU A 142 -10.42 -1.51 -0.60
CA GLU A 142 -11.74 -2.12 -0.82
C GLU A 142 -11.65 -3.59 -1.24
N LEU A 143 -10.69 -3.92 -2.11
CA LEU A 143 -10.43 -5.30 -2.53
C LEU A 143 -10.01 -6.17 -1.34
N CYS A 144 -9.09 -5.66 -0.52
CA CYS A 144 -8.60 -6.40 0.64
C CYS A 144 -9.68 -6.56 1.73
N ILE A 145 -10.48 -5.53 2.02
CA ILE A 145 -11.62 -5.65 2.93
C ILE A 145 -12.55 -6.75 2.42
N GLY A 146 -13.06 -6.63 1.19
CA GLY A 146 -14.03 -7.59 0.67
C GLY A 146 -13.49 -9.03 0.66
N TYR A 147 -12.22 -9.22 0.29
CA TYR A 147 -11.60 -10.54 0.21
C TYR A 147 -11.29 -11.17 1.58
N PHE A 148 -10.72 -10.40 2.52
CA PHE A 148 -10.23 -10.93 3.79
C PHE A 148 -11.24 -10.86 4.94
N THR A 149 -12.28 -10.02 4.85
CA THR A 149 -13.25 -9.85 5.94
C THR A 149 -14.68 -10.23 5.52
N GLU A 150 -15.04 -10.02 4.24
CA GLU A 150 -16.41 -10.21 3.74
C GLU A 150 -16.60 -11.46 2.86
N ALA A 151 -15.56 -12.30 2.73
CA ALA A 151 -15.58 -13.54 1.94
C ALA A 151 -15.93 -13.35 0.45
N LYS A 152 -15.68 -12.17 -0.12
CA LYS A 152 -15.86 -11.89 -1.55
C LYS A 152 -14.80 -12.59 -2.38
N TYR A 153 -15.16 -12.99 -3.60
CA TYR A 153 -14.22 -13.60 -4.54
C TYR A 153 -13.49 -12.53 -5.36
N ILE A 154 -12.16 -12.59 -5.38
CA ILE A 154 -11.31 -11.58 -6.02
C ILE A 154 -11.43 -11.53 -7.56
N GLY A 155 -11.98 -12.58 -8.18
CA GLY A 155 -12.27 -12.64 -9.61
C GLY A 155 -13.72 -12.32 -9.97
N ASP A 156 -14.58 -11.95 -9.01
CA ASP A 156 -15.97 -11.61 -9.29
C ASP A 156 -16.08 -10.19 -9.89
N TRP A 157 -16.54 -10.11 -11.14
CA TRP A 157 -16.70 -8.84 -11.86
C TRP A 157 -17.56 -7.82 -11.11
N LYS A 158 -18.68 -8.23 -10.49
CA LYS A 158 -19.57 -7.32 -9.77
C LYS A 158 -18.88 -6.77 -8.53
N PHE A 159 -18.16 -7.62 -7.81
CA PHE A 159 -17.37 -7.19 -6.66
C PHE A 159 -16.27 -6.20 -7.05
N LEU A 160 -15.55 -6.47 -8.14
CA LEU A 160 -14.52 -5.56 -8.65
C LEU A 160 -15.09 -4.18 -9.01
N VAL A 161 -16.25 -4.13 -9.67
CA VAL A 161 -16.95 -2.87 -9.99
C VAL A 161 -17.43 -2.15 -8.72
N GLU A 162 -17.93 -2.89 -7.72
CA GLU A 162 -18.32 -2.33 -6.42
C GLU A 162 -17.12 -1.66 -5.73
N CYS A 163 -15.96 -2.32 -5.66
CA CYS A 163 -14.74 -1.76 -5.08
C CYS A 163 -14.29 -0.49 -5.81
N ALA A 164 -14.29 -0.50 -7.15
CA ALA A 164 -13.98 0.69 -7.93
C ALA A 164 -14.93 1.85 -7.62
N THR A 165 -16.23 1.58 -7.53
CA THR A 165 -17.25 2.59 -7.24
C THR A 165 -17.00 3.23 -5.87
N LYS A 166 -16.75 2.42 -4.82
CA LYS A 166 -16.44 2.90 -3.47
C LYS A 166 -15.17 3.76 -3.44
N ALA A 167 -14.17 3.40 -4.24
CA ALA A 167 -12.91 4.14 -4.38
C ALA A 167 -13.00 5.37 -5.31
N GLY A 168 -14.17 5.66 -5.90
CA GLY A 168 -14.38 6.78 -6.82
C GLY A 168 -13.74 6.58 -8.20
N VAL A 169 -13.51 5.34 -8.63
CA VAL A 169 -13.02 4.99 -9.96
C VAL A 169 -14.20 4.89 -10.92
N GLU A 170 -14.17 5.70 -11.98
CA GLU A 170 -15.23 5.75 -12.99
C GLU A 170 -14.88 4.85 -14.18
N GLY A 171 -15.86 4.28 -14.86
CA GLY A 171 -15.63 3.48 -16.07
C GLY A 171 -15.09 2.05 -15.84
N ALA A 172 -15.06 1.59 -14.58
CA ALA A 172 -14.50 0.28 -14.24
C ALA A 172 -15.31 -0.89 -14.83
N ALA A 173 -16.63 -0.75 -14.91
CA ALA A 173 -17.51 -1.76 -15.50
C ALA A 173 -17.16 -1.97 -16.97
N GLU A 174 -17.09 -0.88 -17.74
CA GLU A 174 -16.74 -0.87 -19.16
C GLU A 174 -15.33 -1.38 -19.40
N PHE A 175 -14.37 -0.97 -18.57
CA PHE A 175 -13.00 -1.43 -18.65
C PHE A 175 -12.88 -2.95 -18.44
N LEU A 176 -13.56 -3.49 -17.43
CA LEU A 176 -13.48 -4.92 -17.07
C LEU A 176 -14.30 -5.83 -18.00
N LEU A 177 -15.26 -5.30 -18.76
CA LEU A 177 -16.05 -6.08 -19.72
C LEU A 177 -15.19 -6.69 -20.84
N ASP A 178 -14.18 -5.97 -21.32
CA ASP A 178 -13.19 -6.54 -22.24
C ASP A 178 -12.09 -7.24 -21.44
N PRO A 179 -11.92 -8.57 -21.55
CA PRO A 179 -10.89 -9.30 -20.79
C PRO A 179 -9.45 -8.95 -21.19
N ASN A 180 -9.22 -8.23 -22.29
CA ASN A 180 -7.89 -7.85 -22.75
C ASN A 180 -7.41 -6.49 -22.20
N ASN A 181 -8.34 -5.63 -21.78
CA ASN A 181 -8.01 -4.29 -21.28
C ASN A 181 -7.04 -4.35 -20.10
N GLY A 182 -5.90 -3.66 -20.19
CA GLY A 182 -4.89 -3.61 -19.12
C GLY A 182 -4.04 -4.87 -18.95
N VAL A 183 -4.27 -5.95 -19.72
CA VAL A 183 -3.52 -7.20 -19.55
C VAL A 183 -2.05 -7.02 -19.93
N THR A 184 -1.78 -6.33 -21.04
CA THR A 184 -0.41 -6.09 -21.49
C THR A 184 0.34 -5.24 -20.47
N GLU A 185 -0.28 -4.16 -20.00
CA GLU A 185 0.37 -3.23 -19.07
C GLU A 185 0.60 -3.86 -17.70
N VAL A 186 -0.33 -4.67 -17.19
CA VAL A 186 -0.11 -5.43 -15.95
C VAL A 186 1.04 -6.43 -16.09
N LYS A 187 1.19 -7.08 -17.27
CA LYS A 187 2.34 -7.97 -17.53
C LYS A 187 3.65 -7.20 -17.58
N GLU A 188 3.68 -6.04 -18.22
CA GLU A 188 4.85 -5.17 -18.26
C GLU A 188 5.23 -4.69 -16.85
N GLU A 189 4.26 -4.35 -16.00
CA GLU A 189 4.52 -3.98 -14.60
C GLU A 189 5.00 -5.19 -13.76
N LEU A 190 4.46 -6.39 -13.98
CA LEU A 190 4.95 -7.62 -13.34
C LEU A 190 6.43 -7.85 -13.68
N GLU A 191 6.82 -7.72 -14.95
CA GLU A 191 8.22 -7.86 -15.36
C GLU A 191 9.11 -6.79 -14.72
N LYS A 192 8.65 -5.54 -14.72
CA LYS A 192 9.45 -4.41 -14.24
C LYS A 192 9.62 -4.38 -12.73
N TYR A 193 8.56 -4.67 -11.97
CA TYR A 193 8.52 -4.44 -10.51
C TYR A 193 8.55 -5.73 -9.69
N SER A 194 8.31 -6.89 -10.31
CA SER A 194 8.08 -8.14 -9.59
C SER A 194 8.88 -9.34 -10.07
N ALA A 195 9.46 -9.32 -11.29
CA ALA A 195 10.20 -10.47 -11.86
C ALA A 195 11.35 -10.97 -10.97
N ASN A 196 12.00 -10.08 -10.24
CA ASN A 196 13.15 -10.41 -9.39
C ASN A 196 12.80 -10.50 -7.89
N LEU A 197 11.50 -10.46 -7.53
CA LEU A 197 11.06 -10.50 -6.14
C LEU A 197 10.70 -11.93 -5.71
N ALA A 198 11.23 -12.34 -4.57
CA ALA A 198 10.94 -13.63 -3.96
C ALA A 198 9.65 -13.63 -3.11
N GLY A 199 9.05 -12.47 -2.85
CA GLY A 199 7.86 -12.35 -2.03
C GLY A 199 7.32 -10.94 -1.92
N VAL A 200 6.14 -10.82 -1.32
CA VAL A 200 5.39 -9.57 -1.11
C VAL A 200 4.77 -9.52 0.29
N PRO A 201 4.53 -8.32 0.87
CA PRO A 201 4.71 -6.99 0.26
C PRO A 201 6.19 -6.61 0.13
N PHE A 202 6.54 -5.94 -0.97
CA PHE A 202 7.87 -5.36 -1.17
C PHE A 202 7.74 -3.86 -1.38
N TYR A 203 8.56 -3.08 -0.68
CA TYR A 203 8.51 -1.62 -0.71
C TYR A 203 9.83 -1.07 -1.26
N LEU A 204 9.74 -0.21 -2.25
CA LEU A 204 10.85 0.58 -2.76
C LEU A 204 10.57 2.06 -2.52
N GLU A 205 11.28 2.62 -1.54
CA GLU A 205 11.17 4.03 -1.17
C GLU A 205 12.19 4.86 -1.96
N ARG A 206 11.75 6.00 -2.48
CA ARG A 206 12.60 7.03 -3.07
C ARG A 206 12.25 8.37 -2.47
N VAL A 207 13.24 9.06 -1.92
CA VAL A 207 13.02 10.39 -1.36
C VAL A 207 13.55 11.44 -2.31
N HIS A 208 12.68 12.36 -2.69
CA HIS A 208 13.02 13.46 -3.59
C HIS A 208 13.35 14.73 -2.79
N ASN A 209 14.20 15.59 -3.35
CA ASN A 209 14.55 16.90 -2.78
C ASN A 209 15.14 16.87 -1.35
N ILE A 210 16.03 15.91 -1.07
CA ILE A 210 16.73 15.82 0.21
C ILE A 210 18.16 16.39 0.12
N ASN A 211 18.51 17.28 1.06
CA ASN A 211 19.90 17.66 1.35
C ASN A 211 20.53 16.68 2.37
N LYS A 212 21.87 16.64 2.48
CA LYS A 212 22.58 15.63 3.31
C LYS A 212 22.09 15.53 4.75
N ASP A 213 21.89 16.66 5.43
CA ASP A 213 21.46 16.68 6.84
C ASP A 213 20.03 16.14 7.01
N SER A 214 19.18 16.39 6.01
CA SER A 214 17.82 15.85 5.94
C SER A 214 17.77 14.35 5.64
N LEU A 215 18.76 13.81 4.94
CA LEU A 215 18.86 12.38 4.64
C LEU A 215 19.09 11.61 5.94
N THR A 216 19.98 12.10 6.80
CA THR A 216 20.28 11.48 8.09
C THR A 216 19.07 11.47 9.03
N ALA A 217 18.27 12.54 9.04
CA ALA A 217 17.01 12.58 9.79
C ALA A 217 15.97 11.58 9.25
N TYR A 218 15.84 11.48 7.92
CA TYR A 218 14.98 10.47 7.28
C TYR A 218 15.44 9.05 7.61
N GLU A 219 16.72 8.74 7.50
CA GLU A 219 17.26 7.40 7.80
C GLU A 219 17.01 7.00 9.26
N LYS A 220 17.11 7.94 10.19
CA LYS A 220 16.77 7.72 11.60
C LYS A 220 15.28 7.43 11.77
N ASN A 221 14.40 8.26 11.21
CA ASN A 221 12.95 8.06 11.26
C ASN A 221 12.54 6.76 10.56
N ARG A 222 13.19 6.41 9.44
CA ARG A 222 12.99 5.17 8.69
C ARG A 222 13.35 3.95 9.53
N ALA A 223 14.40 4.00 10.35
CA ALA A 223 14.72 2.91 11.27
C ALA A 223 13.64 2.74 12.35
N GLU A 224 13.07 3.84 12.84
CA GLU A 224 11.95 3.82 13.79
C GLU A 224 10.66 3.31 13.13
N TRP A 225 10.39 3.67 11.87
CA TRP A 225 9.29 3.13 11.08
C TRP A 225 9.54 1.69 10.63
N GLY A 226 10.80 1.28 10.49
CA GLY A 226 11.28 -0.06 10.11
C GLY A 226 10.56 -1.18 10.87
N GLY A 227 10.41 -1.00 12.18
CA GLY A 227 9.66 -1.90 13.06
C GLY A 227 8.13 -1.80 12.93
N CYS A 228 7.60 -0.69 12.43
CA CYS A 228 6.16 -0.50 12.18
C CYS A 228 5.66 -1.25 10.93
N TRP A 229 6.52 -1.57 9.96
CA TRP A 229 6.14 -2.31 8.74
C TRP A 229 5.93 -3.81 8.96
N GLY A 230 6.26 -4.35 10.15
CA GLY A 230 6.02 -5.75 10.51
C GLY A 230 7.02 -6.75 9.92
N PHE A 231 8.23 -6.31 9.56
CA PHE A 231 9.26 -7.21 8.99
C PHE A 231 9.85 -8.22 9.98
N ASP A 232 9.74 -7.99 11.29
CA ASP A 232 10.43 -8.80 12.31
C ASP A 232 9.64 -10.03 12.81
N GLU A 233 8.42 -10.26 12.32
CA GLU A 233 7.62 -11.41 12.70
C GLU A 233 7.02 -12.13 11.48
N ALA A 234 7.83 -12.47 10.48
CA ALA A 234 7.46 -13.50 9.48
C ALA A 234 7.90 -14.88 9.96
#